data_AF-A0A842U8W7-F1
#
_entry.id   AF-A0A842U8W7-F1
#
_cell.length_a   1.000
_cell.length_b   1.000
_cell.length_c   1.000
_cell.angle_alpha   90.00
_cell.angle_beta   90.00
_cell.angle_gamma   90.00
#
_symmetry.space_group_name_H-M   'P 1'
#
loop_
_entity.id
_entity.type
_entity.pdbx_description
1 polymer ?
#
loop_
_entity_poly.entity_id
_entity_poly.type
_entity_poly.pdbx_seq_one_letter_code
_entity_poly.pdbx_strand_id
1 'polypeptide(L)'
;MYYRGYILVRLKIIGTEWKVVEKLTGLKSTEADEDWAVTYATPVYGGWDLIVECSFSKLKDLDKIVTFCRVDEDLSKMIEETTTLVSTKPDFPK
;
A
#
# COMPACT_ATOMS: atom_id res chain seq x y z
N MET A 1 -2.17 -17.15 9.74
CA MET A 1 -3.26 -16.78 8.83
C MET A 1 -2.91 -15.41 8.27
N TYR A 2 -2.77 -15.28 6.96
CA TYR A 2 -2.48 -14.00 6.31
C TYR A 2 -3.72 -13.49 5.61
N TYR A 3 -3.87 -12.17 5.65
CA TYR A 3 -4.88 -11.43 4.93
C TYR A 3 -4.22 -10.73 3.75
N ARG A 4 -4.99 -10.59 2.67
CA ARG A 4 -4.63 -9.71 1.56
C ARG A 4 -5.49 -8.45 1.65
N GLY A 5 -4.89 -7.30 1.40
CA GLY A 5 -5.60 -6.04 1.30
C GLY A 5 -5.17 -5.30 0.05
N TYR A 6 -6.05 -4.44 -0.45
CA TYR A 6 -5.74 -3.55 -1.55
C TYR A 6 -5.90 -2.11 -1.05
N ILE A 7 -4.99 -1.23 -1.43
CA ILE A 7 -5.06 0.20 -1.16
C ILE A 7 -5.13 0.88 -2.52
N LEU A 8 -6.21 1.58 -2.77
CA LEU A 8 -6.31 2.50 -3.89
C LEU A 8 -5.70 3.83 -3.46
N VAL A 9 -4.71 4.28 -4.21
CA VAL A 9 -3.99 5.53 -3.94
C VAL A 9 -4.31 6.52 -5.05
N ARG A 10 -4.88 7.67 -4.69
CA ARG A 10 -5.09 8.80 -5.59
C ARG A 10 -3.85 9.67 -5.60
N LEU A 11 -3.33 9.97 -6.78
CA LEU A 11 -2.22 10.89 -6.96
C LEU A 11 -2.68 12.35 -6.99
N LYS A 12 -1.92 13.19 -6.30
CA LYS A 12 -1.99 14.65 -6.39
C LYS A 12 -1.27 15.20 -7.62
N ILE A 13 -0.20 14.52 -8.06
CA ILE A 13 0.66 14.98 -9.16
C ILE A 13 0.73 13.90 -10.24
N ILE A 14 0.16 14.17 -11.42
CA ILE A 14 0.21 13.27 -12.58
C ILE A 14 1.67 13.07 -13.02
N GLY A 15 2.04 11.86 -13.45
CA GLY A 15 3.41 11.52 -13.84
C GLY A 15 4.32 11.14 -12.67
N THR A 16 3.80 11.08 -11.45
CA THR A 16 4.56 10.59 -10.27
C THR A 16 4.27 9.14 -9.92
N GLU A 17 3.47 8.44 -10.73
CA GLU A 17 2.98 7.09 -10.41
C GLU A 17 4.13 6.12 -10.13
N TRP A 18 5.12 6.07 -11.03
CA TRP A 18 6.25 5.16 -10.88
C TRP A 18 7.16 5.47 -9.69
N LYS A 19 7.27 6.75 -9.29
CA LYS A 19 8.02 7.11 -8.06
C LYS A 19 7.34 6.57 -6.81
N VAL A 20 6.01 6.60 -6.79
CA VAL A 20 5.22 6.00 -5.70
C VAL A 20 5.35 4.49 -5.73
N VAL A 21 5.29 3.85 -6.91
CA VAL A 21 5.51 2.40 -7.06
C VAL A 21 6.88 1.98 -6.56
N GLU A 22 7.94 2.66 -6.99
CA GLU A 22 9.33 2.35 -6.59
C GLU A 22 9.52 2.43 -5.08
N LYS A 23 8.90 3.43 -4.43
CA LYS A 23 9.01 3.62 -2.98
C LYS A 23 8.20 2.60 -2.17
N LEU A 24 7.06 2.14 -2.69
CA LEU A 24 6.22 1.14 -2.03
C LEU A 24 6.67 -0.30 -2.30
N THR A 25 7.33 -0.55 -3.44
CA THR A 25 7.78 -1.89 -3.82
C THR A 25 8.83 -2.41 -2.83
N GLY A 26 8.55 -3.57 -2.23
CA GLY A 26 9.46 -4.19 -1.26
C GLY A 26 9.37 -3.62 0.15
N LEU A 27 8.45 -2.67 0.40
CA LEU A 27 8.15 -2.19 1.75
C LEU A 27 7.60 -3.35 2.60
N LYS A 28 8.19 -3.56 3.78
CA LYS A 28 7.81 -4.63 4.70
C LYS A 28 8.06 -4.21 6.14
N SER A 29 7.48 -4.93 7.09
CA SER A 29 7.76 -4.65 8.49
C SER A 29 9.23 -4.88 8.86
N THR A 30 9.73 -4.02 9.75
CA THR A 30 11.04 -4.14 10.41
C THR A 30 10.92 -4.62 11.86
N GLU A 31 9.71 -4.70 12.41
CA GLU A 31 9.44 -5.06 13.79
C GLU A 31 9.27 -6.57 13.94
N ALA A 32 9.80 -7.13 15.02
CA ALA A 32 9.77 -8.59 15.25
C ALA A 32 8.37 -9.14 15.55
N ASP A 33 7.43 -8.28 15.99
CA ASP A 33 6.03 -8.68 16.28
C ASP A 33 5.07 -8.46 15.10
N GLU A 34 5.56 -7.94 13.99
CA GLU A 34 4.78 -7.61 12.81
C GLU A 34 5.20 -8.46 11.61
N ASP A 35 4.22 -8.84 10.82
CA ASP A 35 4.48 -9.55 9.56
C ASP A 35 3.51 -9.02 8.52
N TRP A 36 3.98 -8.00 7.80
CA TRP A 36 3.30 -7.40 6.67
C TRP A 36 4.31 -6.99 5.59
N ALA A 37 3.84 -6.99 4.34
CA ALA A 37 4.61 -6.54 3.19
C ALA A 37 3.70 -6.01 2.08
N VAL A 38 4.18 -5.03 1.33
CA VAL A 38 3.64 -4.66 0.02
C VAL A 38 4.13 -5.71 -0.97
N THR A 39 3.19 -6.45 -1.56
CA THR A 39 3.48 -7.55 -2.49
C THR A 39 3.41 -7.10 -3.94
N TYR A 40 2.65 -6.05 -4.23
CA TYR A 40 2.51 -5.51 -5.58
C TYR A 40 2.08 -4.04 -5.53
N ALA A 41 2.56 -3.24 -6.47
CA ALA A 41 2.09 -1.88 -6.68
C ALA A 41 2.13 -1.57 -8.19
N THR A 42 1.07 -1.00 -8.73
CA THR A 42 1.02 -0.57 -10.13
C THR A 42 0.12 0.64 -10.32
N PRO A 43 0.41 1.52 -11.30
CA PRO A 43 -0.54 2.52 -11.74
C PRO A 43 -1.77 1.86 -12.37
N VAL A 44 -2.93 2.51 -12.22
CA VAL A 44 -4.20 2.13 -12.83
C VAL A 44 -4.43 3.02 -14.07
N TYR A 45 -5.17 2.49 -15.05
CA TYR A 45 -5.50 3.21 -16.28
C TYR A 45 -6.07 4.61 -15.99
N GLY A 46 -5.49 5.63 -16.63
CA GLY A 46 -5.78 7.04 -16.37
C GLY A 46 -4.60 7.80 -15.76
N GLY A 47 -3.65 7.11 -15.11
CA GLY A 47 -2.42 7.70 -14.57
C GLY A 47 -2.60 8.54 -13.30
N TRP A 48 -3.80 8.50 -12.72
CA TRP A 48 -4.16 9.31 -11.56
C TRP A 48 -4.31 8.46 -10.30
N ASP A 49 -4.40 7.14 -10.47
CA ASP A 49 -4.63 6.19 -9.39
C ASP A 49 -3.58 5.08 -9.43
N LEU A 50 -3.27 4.50 -8.28
CA LEU A 50 -2.48 3.29 -8.13
C LEU A 50 -3.23 2.27 -7.30
N ILE A 51 -2.99 1.00 -7.59
CA ILE A 51 -3.41 -0.10 -6.74
C ILE A 51 -2.17 -0.69 -6.07
N VAL A 52 -2.25 -0.83 -4.75
CA VAL A 52 -1.20 -1.40 -3.91
C VAL A 52 -1.79 -2.63 -3.24
N GLU A 53 -1.16 -3.79 -3.44
CA GLU A 53 -1.50 -5.03 -2.76
C GLU A 53 -0.57 -5.21 -1.56
N CYS A 54 -1.18 -5.54 -0.42
CA CYS A 54 -0.47 -5.81 0.81
C CYS A 54 -0.85 -7.19 1.37
N SER A 55 0.11 -7.90 1.92
CA SER A 55 -0.09 -9.08 2.76
C SER A 55 0.20 -8.71 4.20
N PHE A 56 -0.63 -9.16 5.14
CA PHE A 56 -0.44 -8.87 6.57
C PHE A 56 -1.05 -9.96 7.46
N SER A 57 -0.44 -10.19 8.62
CA SER A 57 -0.92 -11.17 9.61
C SER A 57 -1.96 -10.60 10.58
N LYS A 58 -1.95 -9.29 10.84
CA LYS A 58 -2.88 -8.60 11.76
C LYS A 58 -3.55 -7.42 11.04
N LEU A 59 -4.86 -7.26 11.22
CA LEU A 59 -5.63 -6.17 10.60
C LEU A 59 -5.07 -4.77 10.94
N LYS A 60 -4.56 -4.59 12.17
CA LYS A 60 -3.92 -3.33 12.61
C LYS A 60 -2.68 -2.94 11.80
N ASP A 61 -2.04 -3.88 11.14
CA ASP A 61 -0.82 -3.62 10.36
C ASP A 61 -1.16 -2.92 9.05
N LEU A 62 -2.38 -3.12 8.53
CA LEU A 62 -2.87 -2.40 7.36
C LEU A 62 -2.95 -0.88 7.62
N ASP A 63 -3.42 -0.49 8.80
CA ASP A 63 -3.50 0.92 9.18
C ASP A 63 -2.11 1.57 9.17
N LYS A 64 -1.06 0.83 9.54
CA LYS A 64 0.33 1.33 9.50
C LYS A 64 0.79 1.60 8.08
N ILE A 65 0.47 0.72 7.12
CA ILE A 65 0.80 0.93 5.70
C ILE A 65 0.10 2.18 5.18
N VAL A 66 -1.19 2.34 5.50
CA VAL A 66 -1.97 3.51 5.10
C VAL A 66 -1.44 4.79 5.74
N THR A 67 -1.09 4.74 7.03
CA THR A 67 -0.47 5.88 7.73
C THR A 67 0.87 6.22 7.10
N PHE A 68 1.72 5.24 6.78
CA PHE A 68 3.00 5.46 6.12
C PHE A 68 2.84 6.23 4.81
N CYS A 69 1.89 5.83 3.95
CA CYS A 69 1.59 6.55 2.71
C CYS A 69 1.19 8.03 2.94
N ARG A 70 0.59 8.35 4.10
CA ARG A 70 0.11 9.71 4.43
C ARG A 70 1.15 10.58 5.13
N VAL A 71 2.07 9.99 5.90
CA VAL A 71 3.02 10.74 6.73
C VAL A 71 4.42 10.83 6.13
N ASP A 72 4.78 9.94 5.21
CA ASP A 72 6.08 9.99 4.55
C ASP A 72 6.24 11.30 3.75
N GLU A 73 7.40 11.95 3.89
CA GLU A 73 7.64 13.30 3.36
C GLU A 73 7.56 13.40 1.84
N ASP A 74 7.79 12.31 1.11
CA ASP A 74 7.71 12.30 -0.35
C ASP A 74 6.32 11.84 -0.80
N LEU A 75 5.82 10.75 -0.21
CA LEU A 75 4.53 10.18 -0.56
C LEU A 75 3.40 11.17 -0.27
N SER A 76 3.42 11.85 0.88
CA SER A 76 2.41 12.85 1.25
C SER A 76 2.33 14.05 0.29
N LYS A 77 3.40 14.34 -0.48
CA LYS A 77 3.40 15.37 -1.51
C LYS A 77 2.82 14.88 -2.83
N MET A 78 2.95 13.59 -3.11
CA MET A 78 2.52 12.95 -4.36
C MET A 78 1.12 12.32 -4.27
N ILE A 79 0.66 11.96 -3.07
CA ILE A 79 -0.62 11.31 -2.80
C ILE A 79 -1.63 12.36 -2.34
N GLU A 80 -2.81 12.35 -2.95
CA GLU A 80 -3.96 13.17 -2.56
C GLU A 80 -4.82 12.44 -1.53
N GLU A 81 -5.14 11.18 -1.79
CA GLU A 81 -6.02 10.37 -0.95
C GLU A 81 -5.62 8.89 -1.00
N THR A 82 -5.89 8.16 0.08
CA THR A 82 -5.77 6.70 0.12
C THR A 82 -7.10 6.10 0.53
N THR A 83 -7.70 5.29 -0.34
CA THR A 83 -8.89 4.49 -0.05
C THR A 83 -8.51 3.04 0.18
N THR A 84 -8.77 2.54 1.38
CA THR A 84 -8.46 1.16 1.73
C THR A 84 -9.59 0.23 1.28
N LEU A 85 -9.29 -0.68 0.36
CA LEU A 85 -10.19 -1.71 -0.13
C LEU A 85 -9.75 -3.06 0.46
N VAL A 86 -10.39 -3.45 1.56
CA VAL A 86 -10.06 -4.72 2.20
C VAL A 86 -10.83 -5.85 1.55
N SER A 87 -10.13 -6.78 0.90
CA SER A 87 -10.67 -8.08 0.53
C SER A 87 -10.02 -9.15 1.40
N THR A 88 -10.62 -9.44 2.56
CA THR A 88 -10.12 -10.51 3.43
C THR A 88 -10.48 -11.87 2.83
N LYS A 89 -9.62 -12.39 1.95
CA LYS A 89 -9.61 -13.83 1.68
C LYS A 89 -8.80 -14.50 2.80
N PRO A 90 -9.45 -15.18 3.77
CA PRO A 90 -8.74 -16.04 4.70
C PRO A 90 -7.98 -17.12 3.91
N ASP A 91 -6.79 -17.50 4.38
CA ASP A 91 -5.92 -18.54 3.78
C ASP A 91 -5.21 -18.17 2.47
N PHE A 92 -4.70 -16.94 2.37
CA PHE A 92 -3.72 -16.66 1.31
C PHE A 92 -2.39 -17.40 1.61
N PRO A 93 -1.90 -18.30 0.73
CA PRO A 93 -0.59 -18.92 0.88
C PRO A 93 0.50 -17.86 0.69
N LYS A 94 1.56 -17.96 1.50
CA LYS A 94 2.66 -17.00 1.55
C LYS A 94 3.35 -16.83 0.19
#